data_AF-A0A0B0D7R5-F1
#
_entry.id   AF-A0A0B0D7R5-F1
#
_cell.length_a   1.000
_cell.length_b   1.000
_cell.length_c   1.000
_cell.angle_alpha   90.00
_cell.angle_beta   90.00
_cell.angle_gamma   90.00
#
_symmetry.space_group_name_H-M   'P 1'
#
loop_
_entity.id
_entity.type
_entity.pdbx_description
1 polymer ?
#
loop_
_entity_poly.entity_id
_entity_poly.type
_entity_poly.pdbx_seq_one_letter_code
_entity_poly.pdbx_strand_id
1 'polypeptide(L)'
;MSYRDQYENKDIALIDILDTVLDKGVAIKGDIVISIAGIDLVYLDLRILISAVETLVQSNQKAAESLSSERMDKEKEALEHATE
;
A
#
# COMPACT_ATOMS: atom_id res chain seq x y z
N MET A 1 39.28 10.60 21.07
CA MET A 1 38.39 10.72 19.91
C MET A 1 37.15 9.88 20.19
N SER A 2 35.98 10.24 19.67
CA SER A 2 34.80 9.37 19.60
C SER A 2 33.84 9.32 20.81
N TYR A 3 33.17 10.44 21.08
CA TYR A 3 31.78 10.42 21.61
C TYR A 3 30.81 11.25 20.77
N ARG A 4 31.32 12.18 19.94
CA ARG A 4 30.51 13.00 19.01
C ARG A 4 30.09 12.23 17.76
N ASP A 5 30.98 11.37 17.23
CA ASP A 5 30.71 10.58 16.01
C ASP A 5 29.52 9.60 16.16
N GLN A 6 29.23 9.16 17.38
CA GLN A 6 28.14 8.21 17.66
C GLN A 6 26.75 8.84 17.54
N TYR A 7 26.62 10.15 17.80
CA TYR A 7 25.35 10.87 17.65
C TYR A 7 25.09 11.23 16.19
N GLU A 8 26.11 11.73 15.51
CA GLU A 8 26.01 12.07 14.08
C GLU A 8 25.66 10.84 13.22
N ASN A 9 26.22 9.67 13.53
CA ASN A 9 25.89 8.43 12.83
C ASN A 9 24.46 7.91 13.16
N LYS A 10 23.96 8.18 14.38
CA LYS A 10 22.57 7.82 14.76
C LYS A 10 21.53 8.68 14.06
N ASP A 11 21.79 9.98 13.94
CA ASP A 11 20.88 10.91 13.28
C ASP A 11 20.79 10.60 11.77
N ILE A 12 21.92 10.25 11.14
CA ILE A 12 21.97 9.78 9.75
C ILE A 12 21.20 8.46 9.58
N ALA A 13 21.31 7.52 10.52
CA ALA A 13 20.56 6.26 10.44
C ALA A 13 19.04 6.46 10.58
N LEU A 14 18.59 7.39 11.44
CA LEU A 14 17.17 7.65 11.62
C LEU A 14 16.56 8.36 10.42
N ILE A 15 17.29 9.29 9.80
CA ILE A 15 16.81 10.01 8.62
C ILE A 15 16.64 9.06 7.43
N ASP A 16 17.56 8.10 7.26
CA ASP A 16 17.52 7.12 6.17
C ASP A 16 16.38 6.11 6.34
N ILE A 17 16.10 5.71 7.59
CA ILE A 17 14.92 4.89 7.92
C ILE A 17 13.63 5.68 7.65
N LEU A 18 13.57 6.94 8.08
CA LEU A 18 12.39 7.79 7.88
C LEU A 18 12.12 8.00 6.39
N ASP A 19 13.16 8.31 5.61
CA ASP A 19 13.07 8.51 4.15
C ASP A 19 12.58 7.23 3.45
N THR A 20 13.17 6.08 3.81
CA THR A 20 12.74 4.79 3.25
C THR A 20 11.28 4.46 3.60
N VAL A 21 10.84 4.76 4.82
CA VAL A 21 9.45 4.53 5.26
C VAL A 21 8.49 5.49 4.56
N LEU A 22 8.88 6.75 4.37
CA LEU A 22 8.07 7.75 3.67
C LEU A 22 7.99 7.45 2.16
N ASP A 23 9.07 7.03 1.53
CA ASP A 23 9.09 6.77 0.09
C ASP A 23 8.47 5.42 -0.28
N LYS A 24 8.81 4.35 0.47
CA LYS A 24 8.48 2.97 0.08
C LYS A 24 7.36 2.37 0.92
N GLY A 25 7.08 2.93 2.10
CA GLY A 25 6.18 2.33 3.07
C GLY A 25 6.74 1.08 3.74
N VAL A 26 5.95 0.49 4.63
CA VAL A 26 6.29 -0.68 5.43
C VAL A 26 5.20 -1.74 5.26
N ALA A 27 5.59 -2.96 4.91
CA ALA A 27 4.69 -4.11 4.90
C ALA A 27 4.84 -4.90 6.21
N ILE A 28 3.72 -5.21 6.85
CA ILE A 28 3.62 -5.96 8.10
C ILE A 28 2.82 -7.23 7.82
N LYS A 29 3.39 -8.38 8.19
CA LYS A 29 2.69 -9.67 8.19
C LYS A 29 2.44 -10.09 9.63
N GLY A 30 1.24 -10.56 9.92
CA GLY A 30 0.89 -11.16 11.19
C GLY A 30 -0.27 -12.12 11.03
N ASP A 31 -0.64 -12.77 12.11
CA ASP A 31 -1.83 -13.59 12.19
C ASP A 31 -2.59 -13.28 13.47
N ILE A 32 -3.90 -13.51 13.43
CA ILE A 32 -4.77 -13.37 14.59
C ILE A 32 -5.68 -14.58 14.67
N VAL A 33 -5.86 -15.06 15.91
CA VAL A 33 -6.85 -16.09 16.23
C VAL A 33 -7.93 -15.46 17.11
N ILE A 34 -9.18 -15.62 16.71
CA ILE A 34 -10.33 -15.20 17.50
C ILE A 34 -10.89 -16.43 18.19
N SER A 35 -10.82 -16.43 19.52
CA SER A 35 -11.23 -17.54 20.37
C SER A 35 -12.37 -17.14 21.30
N ILE A 36 -13.32 -18.03 21.53
CA ILE A 36 -14.42 -17.86 22.48
C ILE A 36 -14.45 -19.06 23.42
N ALA A 37 -14.48 -18.80 24.73
CA ALA A 37 -14.48 -19.84 25.76
C ALA A 37 -13.34 -20.87 25.64
N GLY A 38 -12.16 -20.43 25.15
CA GLY A 38 -11.00 -21.30 24.94
C GLY A 38 -11.07 -22.17 23.69
N ILE A 39 -12.05 -21.91 22.81
CA ILE A 39 -12.18 -22.57 21.51
C ILE A 39 -11.77 -21.57 20.43
N ASP A 40 -10.79 -21.96 19.60
CA ASP A 40 -10.35 -21.17 18.45
C ASP A 40 -11.37 -21.30 17.33
N LEU A 41 -11.96 -20.17 16.91
CA LEU A 41 -13.03 -20.16 15.91
C LEU A 41 -12.53 -19.72 14.54
N VAL A 42 -11.69 -18.69 14.51
CA VAL A 42 -11.27 -18.03 13.27
C VAL A 42 -9.79 -17.76 13.32
N TYR A 43 -9.07 -18.18 12.28
CA TYR A 43 -7.68 -17.83 12.03
C TYR A 43 -7.62 -16.86 10.85
N LEU A 44 -6.92 -15.74 11.01
CA LEU A 44 -6.72 -14.73 9.97
C LEU A 44 -5.22 -14.56 9.68
N ASP A 45 -4.80 -14.72 8.43
CA ASP A 45 -3.48 -14.25 7.94
C ASP A 45 -3.64 -12.78 7.55
N LEU A 46 -2.97 -11.89 8.26
CA LEU A 46 -3.04 -10.45 8.08
C LEU A 46 -1.78 -9.95 7.37
N ARG A 47 -1.98 -9.23 6.26
CA ARG A 47 -0.91 -8.53 5.54
C ARG A 47 -1.33 -7.08 5.37
N ILE A 48 -0.59 -6.19 5.99
CA ILE A 48 -0.90 -4.77 6.07
C ILE A 48 0.24 -4.01 5.41
N LEU A 49 -0.06 -3.09 4.51
CA LEU A 49 0.92 -2.20 3.90
C LEU A 49 0.65 -0.78 4.38
N ILE A 50 1.63 -0.18 5.05
CA ILE A 50 1.60 1.19 5.56
C ILE A 50 2.46 2.03 4.62
N SER A 51 1.87 2.68 3.63
CA SER A 51 2.57 3.59 2.72
C SER A 51 2.27 5.05 3.04
N ALA A 52 3.13 5.96 2.56
CA ALA A 52 2.81 7.38 2.56
C ALA A 52 1.53 7.64 1.75
N VAL A 53 0.75 8.61 2.21
CA VAL A 53 -0.58 8.96 1.70
C VAL A 53 -0.57 9.19 0.18
N GLU A 54 0.50 9.78 -0.36
CA GLU A 54 0.65 10.08 -1.78
C GLU A 54 0.69 8.83 -2.67
N THR A 55 1.42 7.78 -2.25
CA THR A 55 1.53 6.51 -2.99
C THR A 55 0.22 5.71 -2.95
N LEU A 56 -0.50 5.75 -1.83
CA LEU A 56 -1.76 5.04 -1.65
C LEU A 56 -2.87 5.65 -2.53
N VAL A 57 -2.97 6.99 -2.58
CA VAL A 57 -3.93 7.71 -3.42
C VAL A 57 -3.70 7.43 -4.92
N GLN A 58 -2.46 7.43 -5.39
CA GLN A 58 -2.14 7.08 -6.78
C GLN A 58 -2.48 5.62 -7.15
N SER A 59 -2.28 4.67 -6.23
CA SER A 59 -2.63 3.25 -6.48
C SER A 59 -4.13 3.00 -6.61
N ASN A 60 -4.95 3.68 -5.78
CA ASN A 60 -6.41 3.57 -5.83
C ASN A 60 -6.98 4.21 -7.10
N GLN A 61 -6.41 5.34 -7.55
CA GLN A 61 -6.81 6.00 -8.80
C GLN A 61 -6.58 5.09 -10.02
N LYS A 62 -5.42 4.43 -10.11
CA LYS A 62 -5.09 3.49 -11.20
C LYS A 62 -5.97 2.23 -11.19
N ALA A 63 -6.26 1.69 -10.01
CA ALA A 63 -7.17 0.55 -9.89
C ALA A 63 -8.60 0.92 -10.33
N ALA A 64 -9.08 2.11 -9.96
CA ALA A 64 -10.39 2.62 -10.37
C ALA A 64 -10.46 2.94 -11.88
N GLU A 65 -9.38 3.47 -12.48
CA GLU A 65 -9.31 3.74 -13.93
C GLU A 65 -9.32 2.46 -14.76
N SER A 66 -8.57 1.42 -14.36
CA SER A 66 -8.53 0.14 -15.08
C SER A 66 -9.90 -0.56 -15.18
N LEU A 67 -10.78 -0.38 -14.21
CA LEU A 67 -12.15 -0.92 -14.21
C LEU A 67 -13.11 -0.09 -15.09
N SER A 68 -12.79 1.18 -15.35
CA SER A 68 -13.60 2.08 -16.18
C SER A 68 -13.20 2.04 -17.66
N SER A 69 -11.91 1.84 -17.97
CA SER A 69 -11.41 1.85 -19.35
C SER A 69 -11.93 0.68 -20.19
N GLU A 70 -12.01 -0.54 -19.64
CA GLU A 70 -12.47 -1.72 -20.41
C GLU A 70 -13.94 -1.61 -20.90
N ARG A 71 -14.78 -0.83 -20.21
CA ARG A 71 -16.20 -0.65 -20.56
C ARG A 71 -16.43 0.53 -21.50
N MET A 72 -15.63 1.58 -21.39
CA MET A 72 -15.83 2.81 -22.16
C MET A 72 -15.38 2.67 -23.62
N ASP A 73 -14.35 1.85 -23.90
CA ASP A 73 -13.88 1.63 -25.28
C ASP A 73 -14.89 0.81 -26.11
N LYS A 74 -15.56 -0.18 -25.50
CA LYS A 74 -16.55 -1.02 -26.19
C LYS A 74 -17.85 -0.29 -26.55
N GLU A 75 -18.26 0.68 -25.73
CA GLU A 75 -19.48 1.45 -25.99
C GLU A 75 -19.27 2.48 -27.11
N LYS A 76 -18.05 3.01 -27.22
CA LYS A 76 -17.69 4.02 -28.22
C LYS A 76 -17.64 3.45 -29.65
N GLU A 77 -17.10 2.23 -29.82
CA GLU A 77 -17.11 1.52 -31.12
C GLU A 77 -18.54 1.20 -31.60
N ALA A 78 -19.44 0.83 -30.68
CA ALA A 78 -20.81 0.48 -31.03
C ALA A 78 -21.65 1.68 -31.53
N LEU A 79 -21.32 2.89 -31.07
CA LEU A 79 -21.99 4.13 -31.48
C LEU A 79 -21.46 4.67 -32.82
N GLU A 80 -20.19 4.41 -33.14
CA GLU A 80 -19.62 4.78 -34.45
C GLU A 80 -20.28 4.01 -35.61
N HIS A 81 -20.55 2.72 -35.43
CA HIS A 81 -21.19 1.90 -36.47
C HIS A 81 -22.71 2.09 -36.62
N ALA A 82 -23.39 2.71 -35.66
CA ALA A 82 -24.81 2.99 -35.74
C ALA A 82 -25.12 4.32 -36.48
N THR A 83 -24.08 5.10 -36.80
CA THR A 83 -24.20 6.41 -37.46
C THR A 83 -23.92 6.34 -38.97
N GLU A 84 -23.62 5.15 -39.51
CA GLU A 84 -23.49 4.86 -40.95
C GLU A 84 -24.73 4.09 -41.47
#